data_AF-A0A7V0MMA2-F1
#
_entry.id   AF-A0A7V0MMA2-F1
#
_cell.length_a   1.000
_cell.length_b   1.000
_cell.length_c   1.000
_cell.angle_alpha   90.00
_cell.angle_beta   90.00
_cell.angle_gamma   90.00
#
_symmetry.space_group_name_H-M   'P 1'
#
loop_
_entity.id
_entity.type
_entity.pdbx_description
1 polymer ?
#
loop_
_entity_poly.entity_id
_entity_poly.type
_entity_poly.pdbx_seq_one_letter_code
_entity_poly.pdbx_strand_id
1 'polypeptide(L)'
;MKKFLYFLNAALVIIFLFLTVFPVWKKPVYAETPTPNTQVGDIVTDPGTGEDSEVVLLVKDDSGTTTIGVVTEADRRILTMTDVGDTYPASDENGDWTITSTTSNTLGYVDQVTMERSYPDPDDPNNTIHETQILSVAEDVDTTIPPDKQGTQGTPESTINPPPPASGDSNYIYVMRKGACGGDGSDGFGIQICLFGWCVTLGKPAQDGKDGSTGPSVTINAPPSHGSIQTASSELSGITGVSIGGDGGQGGDFYGNKEAGHGGAAGNGGSVTITSDTTISTSGEKGHGIFGQSKAGRAGDGGAGYIWGQGGYSGEAAY
;
A
#
# COMPACT_ATOMS: atom_id res chain seq x y z
N MET A 1 76.78 -47.14 38.94
CA MET A 1 75.84 -47.90 39.78
C MET A 1 74.59 -47.05 39.98
N LYS A 2 73.56 -47.30 39.16
CA LYS A 2 72.24 -47.80 39.55
C LYS A 2 71.30 -46.72 40.16
N LYS A 3 70.34 -46.32 39.31
CA LYS A 3 68.92 -46.06 39.63
C LYS A 3 68.64 -45.41 41.00
N PHE A 4 68.52 -44.08 41.05
CA PHE A 4 67.62 -43.39 42.00
C PHE A 4 67.63 -41.87 41.71
N LEU A 5 66.80 -41.39 40.78
CA LEU A 5 66.26 -40.01 40.78
C LEU A 5 65.33 -39.83 39.58
N TYR A 6 64.22 -40.56 39.59
CA TYR A 6 63.11 -40.41 38.63
C TYR A 6 61.82 -40.17 39.41
N PHE A 7 61.85 -39.32 40.43
CA PHE A 7 60.67 -38.98 41.25
C PHE A 7 60.84 -37.60 41.91
N LEU A 8 61.21 -36.57 41.14
CA LEU A 8 61.17 -35.20 41.65
C LEU A 8 61.02 -34.18 40.51
N ASN A 9 60.08 -34.41 39.59
CA ASN A 9 59.72 -33.41 38.57
C ASN A 9 58.23 -33.40 38.20
N ALA A 10 57.36 -34.07 38.98
CA ALA A 10 55.92 -34.08 38.76
C ALA A 10 55.12 -33.32 39.84
N ALA A 11 55.77 -32.80 40.87
CA ALA A 11 55.09 -32.14 42.00
C ALA A 11 55.17 -30.60 41.98
N LEU A 12 55.92 -29.98 41.06
CA LEU A 12 56.08 -28.52 41.00
C LEU A 12 55.26 -27.84 39.88
N VAL A 13 54.56 -28.61 39.04
CA VAL A 13 53.78 -28.06 37.91
C VAL A 13 52.26 -28.03 38.19
N ILE A 14 51.80 -28.57 39.34
CA ILE A 14 50.36 -28.66 39.66
C ILE A 14 49.88 -27.54 40.60
N ILE A 15 50.77 -26.69 41.12
CA ILE A 15 50.41 -25.61 42.08
C ILE A 15 50.38 -24.21 41.41
N PHE A 16 50.43 -24.13 40.08
CA PHE A 16 50.29 -22.85 39.34
C PHE A 16 49.21 -22.87 38.26
N LEU A 17 48.22 -23.76 38.39
CA LEU A 17 47.04 -23.82 37.51
C LEU A 17 45.73 -23.97 38.30
N PHE A 18 45.62 -23.29 39.44
CA PHE A 18 44.38 -23.18 40.22
C PHE A 18 44.20 -21.75 40.78
N LEU A 19 44.50 -20.75 39.95
CA LEU A 19 43.99 -19.40 40.13
C LEU A 19 43.21 -19.00 38.88
N THR A 20 42.01 -18.49 39.13
CA THR A 20 41.08 -17.82 38.20
C THR A 20 40.32 -18.69 37.19
N VAL A 21 39.42 -19.52 37.70
CA VAL A 21 38.09 -19.63 37.09
C VAL A 21 37.07 -19.45 38.21
N PHE A 22 36.95 -18.22 38.72
CA PHE A 22 35.65 -17.81 39.23
C PHE A 22 34.69 -17.97 38.03
N PRO A 23 33.57 -18.69 38.15
CA PRO A 23 32.52 -18.52 37.18
C PRO A 23 32.23 -17.02 37.19
N VAL A 24 32.54 -16.35 36.08
CA VAL A 24 31.98 -15.03 35.83
C VAL A 24 30.49 -15.29 35.88
N TRP A 25 29.89 -14.99 37.03
CA TRP A 25 28.47 -14.85 37.13
C TRP A 25 28.19 -13.69 36.19
N LYS A 26 27.92 -14.01 34.92
CA LYS A 26 27.35 -13.06 33.99
C LYS A 26 26.12 -12.60 34.75
N LYS A 27 26.14 -11.32 35.18
CA LYS A 27 24.94 -10.67 35.66
C LYS A 27 23.85 -11.03 34.65
N PRO A 28 22.64 -11.43 35.07
CA PRO A 28 21.53 -11.51 34.12
C PRO A 28 21.55 -10.16 33.38
N VAL A 29 21.83 -10.22 32.08
CA VAL A 29 21.71 -9.06 31.23
C VAL A 29 20.21 -8.92 31.09
N TYR A 30 19.60 -8.17 32.00
CA TYR A 30 18.26 -7.67 31.76
C TYR A 30 18.35 -6.91 30.44
N ALA A 31 17.48 -7.24 29.50
CA ALA A 31 17.39 -6.47 28.29
C ALA A 31 17.09 -5.01 28.67
N GLU A 32 17.63 -4.08 27.91
CA GLU A 32 17.27 -2.67 28.09
C GLU A 32 15.95 -2.41 27.37
N THR A 33 15.25 -1.35 27.76
CA THR A 33 14.13 -0.86 26.96
C THR A 33 14.64 -0.43 25.58
N PRO A 34 13.79 -0.49 24.54
CA PRO A 34 14.18 -0.08 23.20
C PRO A 34 14.76 1.33 23.17
N THR A 35 15.81 1.54 22.36
CA THR A 35 16.45 2.84 22.13
C THR A 35 16.46 3.14 20.63
N PRO A 36 16.79 4.38 20.20
CA PRO A 36 16.85 4.68 18.76
C PRO A 36 17.89 3.87 17.99
N ASN A 37 18.84 3.23 18.70
CA ASN A 37 19.86 2.37 18.13
C ASN A 37 19.45 0.89 18.03
N THR A 38 18.29 0.52 18.58
CA THR A 38 17.78 -0.86 18.55
C THR A 38 17.62 -1.37 17.12
N GLN A 39 18.01 -2.62 16.90
CA GLN A 39 17.98 -3.31 15.62
C GLN A 39 16.98 -4.48 15.64
N VAL A 40 16.59 -4.96 14.45
CA VAL A 40 15.80 -6.20 14.32
C VAL A 40 16.63 -7.38 14.84
N GLY A 41 16.01 -8.23 15.65
CA GLY A 41 16.62 -9.37 16.33
C GLY A 41 17.20 -9.04 17.73
N ASP A 42 17.13 -7.79 18.18
CA ASP A 42 17.50 -7.44 19.55
C ASP A 42 16.42 -7.93 20.53
N ILE A 43 16.84 -8.44 21.69
CA ILE A 43 15.92 -8.70 22.80
C ILE A 43 15.78 -7.42 23.61
N VAL A 44 14.54 -6.95 23.78
CA VAL A 44 14.20 -5.73 24.52
C VAL A 44 13.16 -6.05 25.59
N THR A 45 13.22 -5.32 26.71
CA THR A 45 12.19 -5.43 27.74
C THR A 45 11.00 -4.54 27.37
N ASP A 46 9.80 -5.11 27.35
CA ASP A 46 8.56 -4.36 27.21
C ASP A 46 8.28 -3.58 28.50
N PRO A 47 8.30 -2.23 28.48
CA PRO A 47 8.09 -1.44 29.68
C PRO A 47 6.68 -1.59 30.25
N GLY A 48 5.69 -2.00 29.45
CA GLY A 48 4.31 -2.22 29.89
C GLY A 48 4.09 -3.54 30.63
N THR A 49 4.84 -4.59 30.28
CA THR A 49 4.67 -5.94 30.85
C THR A 49 5.86 -6.38 31.72
N GLY A 50 7.03 -5.79 31.54
CA GLY A 50 8.29 -6.17 32.19
C GLY A 50 8.92 -7.44 31.62
N GLU A 51 8.34 -8.01 30.57
CA GLU A 51 8.82 -9.23 29.92
C GLU A 51 9.75 -8.90 28.75
N ASP A 52 10.68 -9.80 28.48
CA ASP A 52 11.62 -9.67 27.36
C ASP A 52 10.99 -10.23 26.08
N SER A 53 11.11 -9.50 24.97
CA SER A 53 10.61 -9.91 23.66
C SER A 53 11.59 -9.52 22.55
N GLU A 54 11.64 -10.32 21.48
CA GLU A 54 12.52 -10.07 20.33
C GLU A 54 11.92 -9.01 19.42
N VAL A 55 12.72 -8.05 18.97
CA VAL A 55 12.32 -7.01 18.02
C VAL A 55 12.22 -7.61 16.62
N VAL A 56 11.01 -7.61 16.06
CA VAL A 56 10.76 -8.09 14.69
C VAL A 56 10.76 -6.97 13.67
N LEU A 57 10.48 -5.74 14.09
CA LEU A 57 10.33 -4.60 13.18
C LEU A 57 10.71 -3.28 13.85
N LEU A 58 11.36 -2.41 13.08
CA LEU A 58 11.73 -1.06 13.48
C LEU A 58 10.76 -0.04 12.88
N VAL A 59 10.31 0.89 13.70
CA VAL A 59 9.51 2.04 13.31
C VAL A 59 10.43 3.25 13.19
N LYS A 60 10.54 3.83 12.00
CA LYS A 60 11.50 4.91 11.71
C LYS A 60 10.82 6.24 11.36
N ASP A 61 11.57 7.33 11.52
CA ASP A 61 11.19 8.69 11.10
C ASP A 61 11.10 8.84 9.56
N ASP A 62 10.59 9.98 9.11
CA ASP A 62 10.41 10.33 7.68
C ASP A 62 11.70 10.31 6.86
N SER A 63 12.84 10.53 7.50
CA SER A 63 14.14 10.46 6.85
C SER A 63 14.66 9.02 6.70
N GLY A 64 13.98 8.05 7.32
CA GLY A 64 14.41 6.66 7.42
C GLY A 64 15.65 6.46 8.28
N THR A 65 16.06 7.47 9.03
CA THR A 65 17.34 7.54 9.73
C THR A 65 17.20 7.15 11.19
N THR A 66 16.15 7.63 11.86
CA THR A 66 15.99 7.47 13.31
C THR A 66 14.90 6.46 13.64
N THR A 67 15.20 5.46 14.49
CA THR A 67 14.18 4.55 15.01
C THR A 67 13.41 5.22 16.15
N ILE A 68 12.11 5.45 15.96
CA ILE A 68 11.21 6.13 16.90
C ILE A 68 10.32 5.16 17.71
N GLY A 69 10.28 3.89 17.29
CA GLY A 69 9.59 2.80 17.98
C GLY A 69 10.03 1.42 17.47
N VAL A 70 9.63 0.37 18.18
CA VAL A 70 9.87 -1.04 17.79
C VAL A 70 8.59 -1.85 17.94
N VAL A 71 8.49 -2.92 17.17
CA VAL A 71 7.47 -3.96 17.33
C VAL A 71 8.15 -5.27 17.67
N THR A 72 7.58 -6.00 18.63
CA THR A 72 8.15 -7.24 19.17
C THR A 72 7.36 -8.47 18.75
N GLU A 73 7.93 -9.67 18.92
CA GLU A 73 7.26 -10.96 18.68
C GLU A 73 6.01 -11.18 19.53
N ALA A 74 5.89 -10.48 20.66
CA ALA A 74 4.69 -10.48 21.49
C ALA A 74 3.57 -9.57 20.94
N ASP A 75 3.69 -9.08 19.71
CA ASP A 75 2.74 -8.16 19.08
C ASP A 75 2.59 -6.84 19.87
N ARG A 76 3.69 -6.37 20.47
CA ARG A 76 3.75 -5.13 21.27
C ARG A 76 4.50 -4.04 20.52
N ARG A 77 3.91 -2.84 20.42
CA ARG A 77 4.56 -1.61 19.91
C ARG A 77 5.10 -0.79 21.06
N ILE A 78 6.41 -0.53 21.07
CA ILE A 78 7.13 0.17 22.14
C ILE A 78 7.86 1.40 21.58
N LEU A 79 7.76 2.56 22.24
CA LEU A 79 8.50 3.78 21.88
C LEU A 79 9.99 3.70 22.27
N THR A 80 10.88 4.31 21.49
CA THR A 80 12.34 4.29 21.73
C THR A 80 12.91 5.54 22.40
N MET A 81 12.17 6.65 22.43
CA MET A 81 12.59 7.90 23.10
C MET A 81 11.58 8.21 24.20
N THR A 82 12.02 8.19 25.44
CA THR A 82 11.14 8.32 26.61
C THR A 82 11.67 9.30 27.63
N ASP A 83 12.74 10.03 27.34
CA ASP A 83 13.33 10.98 28.28
C ASP A 83 12.70 12.37 28.13
N VAL A 84 12.55 13.09 29.25
CA VAL A 84 12.06 14.47 29.22
C VAL A 84 13.04 15.35 28.44
N GLY A 85 12.53 16.08 27.45
CA GLY A 85 13.33 16.86 26.52
C GLY A 85 13.66 16.13 25.21
N ASP A 86 13.35 14.83 25.10
CA ASP A 86 13.41 14.15 23.81
C ASP A 86 12.43 14.78 22.82
N THR A 87 12.87 14.88 21.58
CA THR A 87 12.10 15.50 20.49
C THR A 87 11.78 14.43 19.46
N TYR A 88 10.48 14.25 19.20
CA TYR A 88 9.99 13.45 18.10
C TYR A 88 9.76 14.34 16.89
N PRO A 89 10.43 14.07 15.76
CA PRO A 89 10.28 14.87 14.56
C PRO A 89 8.84 14.77 14.04
N ALA A 90 8.21 15.90 13.76
CA ALA A 90 6.91 15.95 13.09
C ALA A 90 7.10 16.33 11.62
N SER A 91 6.29 15.76 10.73
CA SER A 91 6.37 16.02 9.30
C SER A 91 5.37 17.07 8.80
N ASP A 92 4.62 17.65 9.72
CA ASP A 92 3.72 18.77 9.44
C ASP A 92 4.42 20.13 9.59
N GLU A 93 3.79 21.18 9.07
CA GLU A 93 4.30 22.55 9.13
C GLU A 93 4.33 23.12 10.57
N ASN A 94 3.79 22.36 11.54
CA ASN A 94 3.59 22.77 12.92
C ASN A 94 4.78 22.43 13.84
N GLY A 95 5.74 21.65 13.32
CA GLY A 95 7.00 21.36 14.01
C GLY A 95 6.93 20.25 15.07
N ASP A 96 8.11 19.94 15.59
CA ASP A 96 8.39 18.74 16.37
C ASP A 96 7.72 18.71 17.74
N TRP A 97 7.46 17.49 18.23
CA TRP A 97 6.90 17.24 19.56
C TRP A 97 8.01 17.06 20.59
N THR A 98 7.93 17.74 21.72
CA THR A 98 8.91 17.58 22.82
C THR A 98 8.25 16.93 24.03
N ILE A 99 8.89 15.90 24.60
CA ILE A 99 8.43 15.28 25.84
C ILE A 99 8.60 16.29 27.00
N THR A 100 7.49 16.67 27.64
CA THR A 100 7.51 17.60 28.78
C THR A 100 7.42 16.89 30.12
N SER A 101 6.79 15.71 30.17
CA SER A 101 6.75 14.89 31.38
C SER A 101 6.52 13.42 31.07
N THR A 102 6.90 12.57 32.00
CA THR A 102 6.72 11.11 31.90
C THR A 102 6.18 10.53 33.20
N THR A 103 5.42 9.45 33.08
CA THR A 103 4.95 8.66 34.21
C THR A 103 5.60 7.29 34.15
N SER A 104 5.92 6.74 35.32
CA SER A 104 6.44 5.39 35.45
C SER A 104 5.42 4.48 36.10
N ASN A 105 5.35 3.25 35.63
CA ASN A 105 4.52 2.21 36.23
C ASN A 105 5.13 1.68 37.53
N THR A 106 4.42 0.73 38.15
CA THR A 106 4.85 0.03 39.37
C THR A 106 6.10 -0.81 39.20
N LEU A 107 6.50 -1.12 37.97
CA LEU A 107 7.73 -1.85 37.64
C LEU A 107 8.95 -0.91 37.53
N GLY A 108 8.73 0.41 37.55
CA GLY A 108 9.78 1.42 37.45
C GLY A 108 10.12 1.81 36.01
N TYR A 109 9.38 1.34 35.01
CA TYR A 109 9.54 1.73 33.61
C TYR A 109 8.61 2.90 33.26
N VAL A 110 9.04 3.74 32.32
CA VAL A 110 8.18 4.77 31.74
C VAL A 110 7.06 4.09 30.95
N ASP A 111 5.81 4.31 31.36
CA ASP A 111 4.63 3.72 30.73
C ASP A 111 3.78 4.74 29.98
N GLN A 112 3.96 6.03 30.27
CA GLN A 112 3.27 7.12 29.61
C GLN A 112 4.19 8.33 29.42
N VAL A 113 4.12 8.95 28.25
CA VAL A 113 4.81 10.20 27.92
C VAL A 113 3.78 11.29 27.63
N THR A 114 3.99 12.47 28.18
CA THR A 114 3.25 13.69 27.84
C THR A 114 4.14 14.58 27.01
N MET A 115 3.62 15.02 25.88
CA MET A 115 4.35 15.76 24.88
C MET A 115 3.63 17.04 24.56
N GLU A 116 4.40 18.10 24.34
CA GLU A 116 3.87 19.39 23.94
C GLU A 116 4.58 19.88 22.69
N ARG A 117 3.82 20.59 21.85
CA ARG A 117 4.37 21.45 20.80
C ARG A 117 3.63 22.76 20.78
N SER A 118 4.32 23.78 20.27
CA SER A 118 3.78 25.14 20.19
C SER A 118 4.11 25.74 18.83
N TYR A 119 3.11 26.24 18.13
CA TYR A 119 3.29 26.84 16.80
C TYR A 119 2.38 28.06 16.61
N PRO A 120 2.75 29.00 15.72
CA PRO A 120 1.93 30.18 15.44
C PRO A 120 0.57 29.78 14.85
N ASP A 121 -0.49 30.45 15.29
CA ASP A 121 -1.82 30.23 14.71
C ASP A 121 -1.83 30.75 13.24
N PRO A 122 -2.20 29.90 12.26
CA PRO A 122 -2.20 30.28 10.86
C PRO A 122 -3.20 31.40 10.53
N ASP A 123 -4.24 31.59 11.35
CA ASP A 123 -5.26 32.62 11.16
C ASP A 123 -4.99 33.90 11.98
N ASP A 124 -4.21 33.81 13.07
CA ASP A 124 -3.76 34.95 13.87
C ASP A 124 -2.28 34.84 14.27
N PRO A 125 -1.35 35.51 13.56
CA PRO A 125 0.08 35.38 13.81
C PRO A 125 0.56 35.93 15.17
N ASN A 126 -0.29 36.59 15.95
CA ASN A 126 0.02 36.98 17.34
C ASN A 126 -0.43 35.93 18.37
N ASN A 127 -1.15 34.90 17.93
CA ASN A 127 -1.60 33.80 18.75
C ASN A 127 -0.67 32.59 18.56
N THR A 128 -0.44 31.83 19.64
CA THR A 128 0.34 30.60 19.62
C THR A 128 -0.57 29.47 20.08
N ILE A 129 -0.68 28.44 19.24
CA ILE A 129 -1.41 27.23 19.58
C ILE A 129 -0.48 26.33 20.38
N HIS A 130 -0.97 25.86 21.53
CA HIS A 130 -0.29 24.87 22.36
C HIS A 130 -1.07 23.56 22.28
N GLU A 131 -0.42 22.51 21.78
CA GLU A 131 -1.01 21.18 21.73
C GLU A 131 -0.33 20.28 22.75
N THR A 132 -1.13 19.47 23.44
CA THR A 132 -0.64 18.47 24.40
C THR A 132 -1.15 17.10 23.98
N GLN A 133 -0.26 16.11 23.94
CA GLN A 133 -0.61 14.72 23.69
C GLN A 133 -0.07 13.81 24.79
N ILE A 134 -0.84 12.76 25.09
CA ILE A 134 -0.49 11.75 26.09
C ILE A 134 -0.49 10.40 25.37
N LEU A 135 0.65 9.73 25.36
CA LEU A 135 0.82 8.44 24.70
C LEU A 135 1.31 7.38 25.69
N SER A 136 0.74 6.18 25.60
CA SER A 136 1.31 5.01 26.27
C SER A 136 2.59 4.58 25.57
N VAL A 137 3.62 4.19 26.32
CA VAL A 137 4.91 3.74 25.75
C VAL A 137 4.75 2.39 25.05
N ALA A 138 4.00 1.45 25.63
CA ALA A 138 3.81 0.10 25.10
C ALA A 138 2.35 -0.31 24.95
N GLU A 139 1.94 -0.72 23.74
CA GLU A 139 0.55 -1.11 23.41
C GLU A 139 0.49 -2.37 22.52
N ASP A 140 -0.65 -3.07 22.56
CA ASP A 140 -0.92 -4.27 21.74
C ASP A 140 -1.19 -3.89 20.27
N VAL A 141 -0.76 -4.76 19.34
CA VAL A 141 -0.95 -4.62 17.90
C VAL A 141 -1.51 -5.93 17.33
N ASP A 142 -2.70 -5.94 16.75
CA ASP A 142 -3.21 -7.12 16.03
C ASP A 142 -2.55 -7.23 14.64
N THR A 143 -1.75 -8.28 14.45
CA THR A 143 -1.00 -8.56 13.21
C THR A 143 -1.58 -9.74 12.41
N THR A 144 -2.77 -10.26 12.77
CA THR A 144 -3.33 -11.46 12.13
C THR A 144 -3.61 -11.24 10.64
N ILE A 145 -3.16 -12.19 9.79
CA ILE A 145 -3.19 -12.10 8.32
C ILE A 145 -4.46 -12.78 7.76
N PRO A 146 -5.43 -12.04 7.19
CA PRO A 146 -6.53 -12.62 6.42
C PRO A 146 -6.06 -13.10 5.04
N PRO A 147 -6.77 -14.05 4.41
CA PRO A 147 -6.39 -14.62 3.11
C PRO A 147 -6.31 -13.53 2.03
N ASP A 148 -5.16 -13.44 1.35
CA ASP A 148 -4.79 -12.37 0.44
C ASP A 148 -5.26 -12.64 -1.00
N LYS A 149 -6.00 -11.70 -1.61
CA LYS A 149 -6.13 -11.66 -3.07
C LYS A 149 -4.94 -10.92 -3.66
N GLN A 150 -4.16 -11.58 -4.52
CA GLN A 150 -3.20 -10.89 -5.38
C GLN A 150 -3.93 -10.06 -6.43
N GLY A 151 -3.40 -8.85 -6.69
CA GLY A 151 -3.87 -7.99 -7.77
C GLY A 151 -3.73 -8.68 -9.12
N THR A 152 -4.58 -8.32 -10.06
CA THR A 152 -4.62 -8.94 -11.39
C THR A 152 -3.95 -8.04 -12.41
N GLN A 153 -3.37 -8.63 -13.46
CA GLN A 153 -2.88 -7.85 -14.57
C GLN A 153 -4.05 -7.35 -15.44
N GLY A 154 -3.98 -6.10 -15.88
CA GLY A 154 -4.93 -5.52 -16.82
C GLY A 154 -4.91 -6.22 -18.19
N THR A 155 -5.99 -6.04 -18.96
CA THR A 155 -6.10 -6.64 -20.30
C THR A 155 -5.58 -5.70 -21.38
N PRO A 156 -4.91 -6.20 -22.43
CA PRO A 156 -4.45 -5.36 -23.53
C PRO A 156 -5.63 -4.78 -24.33
N GLU A 157 -5.32 -3.84 -25.22
CA GLU A 157 -6.25 -3.33 -26.23
C GLU A 157 -6.88 -4.48 -27.02
N SER A 158 -8.16 -4.36 -27.39
CA SER A 158 -8.89 -5.40 -28.12
C SER A 158 -9.79 -4.85 -29.23
N THR A 159 -10.01 -5.69 -30.24
CA THR A 159 -11.00 -5.47 -31.29
C THR A 159 -12.23 -6.32 -31.00
N ILE A 160 -13.41 -5.73 -31.15
CA ILE A 160 -14.68 -6.44 -30.99
C ILE A 160 -15.17 -6.84 -32.38
N ASN A 161 -15.49 -8.11 -32.55
CA ASN A 161 -15.93 -8.66 -33.83
C ASN A 161 -17.41 -8.37 -34.07
N PRO A 162 -17.83 -8.15 -35.32
CA PRO A 162 -19.24 -8.02 -35.67
C PRO A 162 -20.00 -9.31 -35.40
N PRO A 163 -21.33 -9.24 -35.22
CA PRO A 163 -22.18 -10.43 -35.30
C PRO A 163 -22.03 -11.11 -36.68
N PRO A 164 -22.26 -12.44 -36.77
CA PRO A 164 -22.15 -13.16 -38.03
C PRO A 164 -23.07 -12.54 -39.10
N PRO A 165 -22.58 -12.29 -40.33
CA PRO A 165 -23.39 -11.70 -41.39
C PRO A 165 -24.48 -12.67 -41.85
N ALA A 166 -25.66 -12.13 -42.15
CA ALA A 166 -26.77 -12.86 -42.76
C ALA A 166 -26.65 -12.88 -44.29
N SER A 167 -27.45 -13.73 -44.93
CA SER A 167 -27.59 -13.72 -46.38
C SER A 167 -28.11 -12.35 -46.85
N GLY A 168 -27.36 -11.70 -47.74
CA GLY A 168 -27.69 -10.36 -48.26
C GLY A 168 -26.82 -9.23 -47.72
N ASP A 169 -26.03 -9.48 -46.66
CA ASP A 169 -25.00 -8.52 -46.22
C ASP A 169 -23.80 -8.53 -47.16
N SER A 170 -23.36 -7.36 -47.61
CA SER A 170 -22.18 -7.21 -48.46
C SER A 170 -21.48 -5.86 -48.23
N ASN A 171 -20.15 -5.89 -48.28
CA ASN A 171 -19.27 -4.72 -48.20
C ASN A 171 -19.44 -3.84 -46.95
N TYR A 172 -20.12 -4.30 -45.90
CA TYR A 172 -20.24 -3.52 -44.66
C TYR A 172 -18.87 -3.34 -44.00
N ILE A 173 -18.70 -2.22 -43.31
CA ILE A 173 -17.46 -1.89 -42.59
C ILE A 173 -17.76 -1.93 -41.11
N TYR A 174 -16.98 -2.71 -40.36
CA TYR A 174 -17.13 -2.81 -38.91
C TYR A 174 -15.78 -2.67 -38.23
N VAL A 175 -15.60 -1.58 -37.50
CA VAL A 175 -14.41 -1.30 -36.70
C VAL A 175 -14.86 -0.89 -35.31
N MET A 176 -14.60 -1.75 -34.34
CA MET A 176 -14.86 -1.49 -32.93
C MET A 176 -13.62 -1.85 -32.13
N ARG A 177 -13.02 -0.87 -31.46
CA ARG A 177 -11.81 -1.04 -30.66
C ARG A 177 -12.02 -0.56 -29.24
N LYS A 178 -11.43 -1.27 -28.29
CA LYS A 178 -11.44 -0.94 -26.86
C LYS A 178 -10.02 -0.77 -26.35
N GLY A 179 -9.77 0.32 -25.62
CA GLY A 179 -8.50 0.58 -24.94
C GLY A 179 -8.14 -0.52 -23.93
N ALA A 180 -6.87 -0.58 -23.54
CA ALA A 180 -6.40 -1.52 -22.53
C ALA A 180 -7.08 -1.24 -21.18
N CYS A 181 -7.54 -2.29 -20.49
CA CYS A 181 -8.12 -2.16 -19.15
C CYS A 181 -7.02 -2.17 -18.09
N GLY A 182 -7.19 -1.42 -17.02
CA GLY A 182 -6.31 -1.45 -15.87
C GLY A 182 -6.39 -2.76 -15.10
N GLY A 183 -5.31 -3.12 -14.41
CA GLY A 183 -5.27 -4.28 -13.52
C GLY A 183 -5.83 -3.98 -12.13
N ASP A 184 -6.36 -5.00 -11.45
CA ASP A 184 -6.88 -4.85 -10.10
C ASP A 184 -5.75 -4.73 -9.07
N GLY A 185 -5.99 -3.94 -8.03
CA GLY A 185 -5.14 -3.85 -6.86
C GLY A 185 -5.14 -5.13 -6.02
N SER A 186 -4.05 -5.38 -5.30
CA SER A 186 -3.97 -6.47 -4.32
C SER A 186 -4.55 -6.06 -2.97
N ASP A 187 -5.13 -7.02 -2.26
CA ASP A 187 -5.60 -6.80 -0.89
C ASP A 187 -4.44 -6.52 0.06
N GLY A 188 -4.76 -5.75 1.09
CA GLY A 188 -3.91 -5.41 2.21
C GLY A 188 -4.50 -5.81 3.55
N PHE A 189 -3.65 -5.84 4.56
CA PHE A 189 -3.99 -6.08 5.94
C PHE A 189 -3.03 -5.31 6.82
N GLY A 190 -3.46 -4.97 8.04
CA GLY A 190 -2.56 -4.41 9.05
C GLY A 190 -3.14 -3.23 9.80
N ILE A 191 -2.41 -2.79 10.82
CA ILE A 191 -2.80 -1.63 11.61
C ILE A 191 -2.01 -0.42 11.13
N GLN A 192 -2.73 0.63 10.74
CA GLN A 192 -2.20 1.97 10.60
C GLN A 192 -2.14 2.62 11.98
N ILE A 193 -0.94 2.76 12.51
CA ILE A 193 -0.71 3.52 13.76
C ILE A 193 -0.34 4.94 13.34
N CYS A 194 -1.22 5.88 13.63
CA CYS A 194 -0.95 7.30 13.40
C CYS A 194 -0.45 7.96 14.69
N LEU A 195 0.80 8.42 14.69
CA LEU A 195 1.38 9.22 15.76
C LEU A 195 1.78 10.57 15.18
N PHE A 196 1.27 11.67 15.74
CA PHE A 196 1.75 13.02 15.45
C PHE A 196 1.66 13.46 13.97
N GLY A 197 0.60 13.08 13.26
CA GLY A 197 0.39 13.42 11.84
C GLY A 197 1.08 12.46 10.85
N TRP A 198 1.92 11.56 11.34
CA TRP A 198 2.51 10.46 10.59
C TRP A 198 1.76 9.16 10.85
N CYS A 199 1.69 8.27 9.85
CA CYS A 199 1.02 6.98 9.97
C CYS A 199 1.88 5.85 9.39
N VAL A 200 2.31 4.89 10.21
CA VAL A 200 2.88 3.62 9.72
C VAL A 200 1.80 2.59 9.54
N THR A 201 1.82 1.88 8.42
CA THR A 201 1.03 0.65 8.27
C THR A 201 1.90 -0.54 8.66
N LEU A 202 1.56 -1.18 9.77
CA LEU A 202 2.12 -2.47 10.17
C LEU A 202 1.35 -3.57 9.47
N GLY A 203 1.85 -3.99 8.31
CA GLY A 203 1.23 -5.00 7.46
C GLY A 203 1.45 -4.71 5.98
N LYS A 204 0.60 -5.25 5.12
CA LYS A 204 0.64 -5.04 3.67
C LYS A 204 -0.42 -4.00 3.29
N PRO A 205 -0.08 -2.85 2.69
CA PRO A 205 -1.09 -1.91 2.22
C PRO A 205 -1.91 -2.54 1.08
N ALA A 206 -3.18 -2.19 0.99
CA ALA A 206 -3.96 -2.44 -0.22
C ALA A 206 -3.39 -1.62 -1.37
N GLN A 207 -3.50 -2.13 -2.59
CA GLN A 207 -3.07 -1.39 -3.78
C GLN A 207 -4.27 -0.85 -4.54
N ASP A 208 -4.07 0.27 -5.20
CA ASP A 208 -5.05 0.84 -6.11
C ASP A 208 -5.13 0.03 -7.40
N GLY A 209 -6.32 -0.03 -7.97
CA GLY A 209 -6.52 -0.45 -9.34
C GLY A 209 -5.82 0.50 -10.31
N LYS A 210 -5.37 -0.02 -11.45
CA LYS A 210 -4.75 0.80 -12.50
C LYS A 210 -5.81 1.43 -13.39
N ASP A 211 -5.44 2.55 -14.01
CA ASP A 211 -6.34 3.25 -14.93
C ASP A 211 -6.54 2.48 -16.23
N GLY A 212 -7.73 2.64 -16.81
CA GLY A 212 -8.01 2.27 -18.17
C GLY A 212 -7.34 3.22 -19.16
N SER A 213 -6.83 2.70 -20.26
CA SER A 213 -6.23 3.52 -21.32
C SER A 213 -7.29 4.19 -22.19
N THR A 214 -6.98 5.37 -22.73
CA THR A 214 -7.81 6.01 -23.76
C THR A 214 -8.07 5.05 -24.94
N GLY A 215 -9.31 5.06 -25.44
CA GLY A 215 -9.72 4.26 -26.58
C GLY A 215 -8.91 4.60 -27.84
N PRO A 216 -8.60 3.61 -28.70
CA PRO A 216 -7.86 3.87 -29.93
C PRO A 216 -8.67 4.74 -30.89
N SER A 217 -8.04 5.70 -31.56
CA SER A 217 -8.69 6.47 -32.62
C SER A 217 -9.15 5.55 -33.75
N VAL A 218 -10.39 5.75 -34.20
CA VAL A 218 -11.01 5.02 -35.31
C VAL A 218 -11.21 5.98 -36.48
N THR A 219 -10.54 5.70 -37.59
CA THR A 219 -10.70 6.43 -38.85
C THR A 219 -11.15 5.47 -39.93
N ILE A 220 -12.33 5.72 -40.50
CA ILE A 220 -12.92 4.94 -41.58
C ILE A 220 -13.07 5.84 -42.80
N ASN A 221 -12.60 5.37 -43.95
CA ASN A 221 -12.81 5.99 -45.24
C ASN A 221 -13.42 4.97 -46.20
N ALA A 222 -14.66 5.22 -46.64
CA ALA A 222 -15.40 4.41 -47.60
C ALA A 222 -15.51 5.17 -48.95
N PRO A 223 -14.46 5.15 -49.79
CA PRO A 223 -14.48 5.80 -51.09
C PRO A 223 -15.43 5.08 -52.06
N PRO A 224 -15.74 5.65 -53.24
CA PRO A 224 -16.61 4.98 -54.22
C PRO A 224 -16.07 3.61 -54.69
N SER A 225 -14.75 3.40 -54.62
CA SER A 225 -14.09 2.13 -54.95
C SER A 225 -14.36 1.01 -53.94
N HIS A 226 -14.91 1.32 -52.76
CA HIS A 226 -15.35 0.33 -51.78
C HIS A 226 -16.57 -0.48 -52.27
N GLY A 227 -17.29 0.04 -53.26
CA GLY A 227 -18.53 -0.56 -53.76
C GLY A 227 -19.72 -0.27 -52.85
N SER A 228 -20.93 -0.57 -53.33
CA SER A 228 -22.16 -0.33 -52.56
C SER A 228 -22.20 -1.22 -51.32
N ILE A 229 -22.58 -0.62 -50.19
CA ILE A 229 -22.75 -1.30 -48.91
C ILE A 229 -24.20 -1.72 -48.76
N GLN A 230 -24.42 -3.01 -48.49
CA GLN A 230 -25.76 -3.57 -48.27
C GLN A 230 -25.79 -4.32 -46.94
N THR A 231 -26.77 -4.01 -46.11
CA THR A 231 -27.05 -4.75 -44.87
C THR A 231 -28.51 -5.15 -44.80
N ALA A 232 -28.76 -6.43 -44.58
CA ALA A 232 -30.05 -7.07 -44.36
C ALA A 232 -30.20 -7.60 -42.93
N SER A 233 -29.09 -7.79 -42.20
CA SER A 233 -29.12 -8.16 -40.79
C SER A 233 -29.77 -7.09 -39.91
N SER A 234 -30.56 -7.53 -38.92
CA SER A 234 -31.11 -6.62 -37.90
C SER A 234 -30.00 -6.13 -36.98
N GLU A 235 -30.09 -4.87 -36.53
CA GLU A 235 -29.12 -4.17 -35.67
C GLU A 235 -27.70 -4.03 -36.27
N LEU A 236 -27.47 -4.48 -37.50
CA LEU A 236 -26.22 -4.27 -38.22
C LEU A 236 -26.27 -2.95 -38.98
N SER A 237 -25.28 -2.08 -38.73
CA SER A 237 -25.12 -0.85 -39.49
C SER A 237 -24.23 -1.06 -40.71
N GLY A 238 -24.46 -0.29 -41.78
CA GLY A 238 -23.63 -0.36 -42.99
C GLY A 238 -22.16 -0.02 -42.73
N ILE A 239 -21.92 1.06 -41.98
CA ILE A 239 -20.60 1.41 -41.45
C ILE A 239 -20.70 1.56 -39.93
N THR A 240 -19.88 0.82 -39.21
CA THR A 240 -19.75 0.90 -37.75
C THR A 240 -18.33 1.32 -37.38
N GLY A 241 -18.20 2.46 -36.71
CA GLY A 241 -16.93 2.96 -36.16
C GLY A 241 -17.08 3.28 -34.69
N VAL A 242 -16.47 2.49 -33.82
CA VAL A 242 -16.62 2.65 -32.37
C VAL A 242 -15.27 2.62 -31.68
N SER A 243 -15.01 3.65 -30.87
CA SER A 243 -13.85 3.72 -29.99
C SER A 243 -14.31 3.75 -28.54
N ILE A 244 -13.86 2.76 -27.75
CA ILE A 244 -14.19 2.62 -26.34
C ILE A 244 -12.92 2.79 -25.50
N GLY A 245 -12.97 3.60 -24.45
CA GLY A 245 -11.95 3.62 -23.42
C GLY A 245 -11.79 2.28 -22.71
N GLY A 246 -10.61 2.04 -22.14
CA GLY A 246 -10.37 0.93 -21.24
C GLY A 246 -11.10 1.12 -19.92
N ASP A 247 -11.46 0.02 -19.26
CA ASP A 247 -12.02 0.08 -17.92
C ASP A 247 -10.89 0.22 -16.89
N GLY A 248 -11.11 0.96 -15.81
CA GLY A 248 -10.22 1.00 -14.66
C GLY A 248 -10.31 -0.27 -13.83
N GLY A 249 -9.19 -0.68 -13.23
CA GLY A 249 -9.12 -1.86 -12.35
C GLY A 249 -9.74 -1.59 -10.99
N GLN A 250 -10.17 -2.63 -10.29
CA GLN A 250 -10.73 -2.51 -8.94
C GLN A 250 -9.62 -2.25 -7.91
N GLY A 251 -9.92 -1.48 -6.87
CA GLY A 251 -9.04 -1.34 -5.72
C GLY A 251 -9.01 -2.61 -4.86
N GLY A 252 -7.89 -2.89 -4.20
CA GLY A 252 -7.78 -4.02 -3.27
C GLY A 252 -8.46 -3.75 -1.93
N ASP A 253 -8.99 -4.79 -1.30
CA ASP A 253 -9.63 -4.69 0.02
C ASP A 253 -8.59 -4.45 1.12
N PHE A 254 -8.99 -3.87 2.26
CA PHE A 254 -8.12 -3.70 3.42
C PHE A 254 -8.74 -4.20 4.72
N TYR A 255 -7.99 -5.02 5.46
CA TYR A 255 -8.38 -5.58 6.74
C TYR A 255 -7.55 -4.96 7.87
N GLY A 256 -8.14 -4.05 8.65
CA GLY A 256 -7.44 -3.33 9.71
C GLY A 256 -8.08 -2.00 10.04
N ASN A 257 -7.30 -0.95 10.32
CA ASN A 257 -7.82 0.41 10.59
C ASN A 257 -7.33 1.46 9.57
N LYS A 258 -7.01 1.02 8.34
CA LYS A 258 -6.62 1.88 7.21
C LYS A 258 -7.69 1.87 6.13
N GLU A 259 -7.63 2.87 5.26
CA GLU A 259 -8.34 2.90 3.98
C GLU A 259 -7.87 1.80 3.02
N ALA A 260 -8.83 1.22 2.29
CA ALA A 260 -8.62 0.26 1.21
C ALA A 260 -8.17 0.92 -0.10
N GLY A 261 -7.74 0.11 -1.08
CA GLY A 261 -7.24 0.60 -2.36
C GLY A 261 -8.34 1.29 -3.17
N HIS A 262 -7.97 2.33 -3.91
CA HIS A 262 -8.87 3.05 -4.80
C HIS A 262 -9.08 2.29 -6.12
N GLY A 263 -10.25 2.48 -6.73
CA GLY A 263 -10.49 2.04 -8.09
C GLY A 263 -9.73 2.89 -9.10
N GLY A 264 -9.25 2.29 -10.19
CA GLY A 264 -8.60 2.99 -11.28
C GLY A 264 -9.58 3.83 -12.11
N ALA A 265 -9.11 4.93 -12.68
CA ALA A 265 -9.92 5.79 -13.53
C ALA A 265 -10.34 5.09 -14.83
N ALA A 266 -11.47 5.50 -15.39
CA ALA A 266 -11.89 5.09 -16.71
C ALA A 266 -11.00 5.70 -17.81
N GLY A 267 -10.80 4.98 -18.91
CA GLY A 267 -10.20 5.55 -20.11
C GLY A 267 -11.20 6.41 -20.89
N ASN A 268 -10.75 7.53 -21.45
CA ASN A 268 -11.57 8.34 -22.37
C ASN A 268 -11.90 7.59 -23.66
N GLY A 269 -12.99 7.97 -24.32
CA GLY A 269 -13.25 7.55 -25.70
C GLY A 269 -12.19 8.10 -26.66
N GLY A 270 -11.82 7.34 -27.69
CA GLY A 270 -10.96 7.83 -28.77
C GLY A 270 -11.74 8.61 -29.81
N SER A 271 -11.04 9.37 -30.65
CA SER A 271 -11.67 10.08 -31.77
C SER A 271 -12.26 9.11 -32.80
N VAL A 272 -13.48 9.37 -33.26
CA VAL A 272 -14.12 8.61 -34.34
C VAL A 272 -14.35 9.52 -35.54
N THR A 273 -13.73 9.20 -36.66
CA THR A 273 -13.89 9.90 -37.94
C THR A 273 -14.37 8.91 -39.01
N ILE A 274 -15.54 9.17 -39.59
CA ILE A 274 -16.11 8.34 -40.64
C ILE A 274 -16.41 9.21 -41.85
N THR A 275 -15.82 8.87 -43.00
CA THR A 275 -16.07 9.50 -44.29
C THR A 275 -16.60 8.44 -45.25
N SER A 276 -17.71 8.73 -45.95
CA SER A 276 -18.31 7.81 -46.93
C SER A 276 -18.80 8.55 -48.16
N ASP A 277 -18.34 8.09 -49.32
CA ASP A 277 -18.76 8.54 -50.66
C ASP A 277 -19.46 7.42 -51.44
N THR A 278 -19.73 6.28 -50.80
CA THR A 278 -20.44 5.15 -51.39
C THR A 278 -21.94 5.15 -51.05
N THR A 279 -22.72 4.40 -51.83
CA THR A 279 -24.14 4.15 -51.52
C THR A 279 -24.26 3.12 -50.39
N ILE A 280 -25.02 3.46 -49.35
CA ILE A 280 -25.32 2.59 -48.22
C ILE A 280 -26.82 2.30 -48.22
N SER A 281 -27.19 1.03 -48.22
CA SER A 281 -28.58 0.58 -48.14
C SER A 281 -28.73 -0.43 -47.01
N THR A 282 -29.64 -0.13 -46.09
CA THR A 282 -29.93 -0.93 -44.89
C THR A 282 -31.40 -1.33 -44.91
N SER A 283 -31.67 -2.62 -44.74
CA SER A 283 -33.02 -3.20 -44.80
C SER A 283 -33.40 -4.02 -43.57
N GLY A 284 -32.42 -4.31 -42.70
CA GLY A 284 -32.65 -4.98 -41.42
C GLY A 284 -33.37 -4.08 -40.41
N GLU A 285 -34.07 -4.70 -39.46
CA GLU A 285 -34.72 -3.99 -38.37
C GLU A 285 -33.67 -3.24 -37.53
N LYS A 286 -33.88 -1.94 -37.27
CA LYS A 286 -32.90 -1.05 -36.61
C LYS A 286 -31.52 -1.01 -37.29
N GLY A 287 -31.43 -1.29 -38.59
CA GLY A 287 -30.21 -1.14 -39.37
C GLY A 287 -29.94 0.34 -39.72
N HIS A 288 -28.84 0.90 -39.22
CA HIS A 288 -28.45 2.29 -39.51
C HIS A 288 -27.45 2.36 -40.67
N GLY A 289 -27.49 3.43 -41.47
CA GLY A 289 -26.49 3.62 -42.54
C GLY A 289 -25.07 3.72 -41.99
N ILE A 290 -24.86 4.68 -41.08
CA ILE A 290 -23.59 4.90 -40.39
C ILE A 290 -23.85 4.99 -38.89
N PHE A 291 -23.10 4.22 -38.11
CA PHE A 291 -23.06 4.27 -36.66
C PHE A 291 -21.63 4.62 -36.20
N GLY A 292 -21.48 5.80 -35.60
CA GLY A 292 -20.24 6.29 -35.02
C GLY A 292 -20.42 6.51 -33.52
N GLN A 293 -19.53 5.95 -32.69
CA GLN A 293 -19.58 6.17 -31.24
C GLN A 293 -18.19 6.28 -30.63
N SER A 294 -17.95 7.38 -29.93
CA SER A 294 -16.84 7.50 -28.98
C SER A 294 -17.43 7.38 -27.58
N LYS A 295 -16.87 6.50 -26.75
CA LYS A 295 -17.39 6.24 -25.41
C LYS A 295 -16.24 5.99 -24.43
N ALA A 296 -16.33 6.59 -23.25
CA ALA A 296 -15.49 6.23 -22.13
C ALA A 296 -15.64 4.77 -21.68
N GLY A 297 -14.60 4.25 -21.03
CA GLY A 297 -14.66 3.02 -20.26
C GLY A 297 -15.42 3.20 -18.95
N ARG A 298 -15.41 2.15 -18.13
CA ARG A 298 -15.97 2.17 -16.77
C ARG A 298 -14.86 2.41 -15.73
N ALA A 299 -15.13 3.23 -14.73
CA ALA A 299 -14.22 3.38 -13.59
C ALA A 299 -14.23 2.13 -12.71
N GLY A 300 -13.11 1.85 -12.06
CA GLY A 300 -12.99 0.78 -11.08
C GLY A 300 -13.72 1.11 -9.79
N ASP A 301 -14.29 0.09 -9.16
CA ASP A 301 -14.82 0.22 -7.80
C ASP A 301 -13.63 0.23 -6.81
N GLY A 302 -13.75 1.00 -5.72
CA GLY A 302 -12.78 0.96 -4.64
C GLY A 302 -12.93 -0.31 -3.78
N GLY A 303 -11.86 -0.72 -3.12
CA GLY A 303 -11.85 -1.88 -2.24
C GLY A 303 -12.66 -1.65 -0.96
N ALA A 304 -13.10 -2.71 -0.32
CA ALA A 304 -13.79 -2.66 0.96
C ALA A 304 -12.80 -2.55 2.14
N GLY A 305 -13.18 -1.75 3.14
CA GLY A 305 -12.51 -1.70 4.43
C GLY A 305 -13.21 -2.61 5.43
N TYR A 306 -12.45 -3.39 6.19
CA TYR A 306 -12.95 -4.29 7.23
C TYR A 306 -12.35 -3.99 8.59
N ILE A 307 -13.02 -4.45 9.67
CA ILE A 307 -12.69 -4.20 11.08
C ILE A 307 -12.95 -2.74 11.47
N TRP A 308 -11.99 -1.84 11.21
CA TRP A 308 -12.09 -0.39 11.48
C TRP A 308 -11.67 0.45 10.26
N GLY A 309 -11.34 -0.21 9.14
CA GLY A 309 -10.86 0.42 7.92
C GLY A 309 -11.99 1.05 7.10
N GLN A 310 -11.66 2.11 6.36
CA GLN A 310 -12.56 2.74 5.40
C GLN A 310 -12.47 2.03 4.05
N GLY A 311 -13.57 2.01 3.29
CA GLY A 311 -13.52 1.60 1.89
C GLY A 311 -12.78 2.62 1.02
N GLY A 312 -12.15 2.16 -0.05
CA GLY A 312 -11.52 3.04 -1.02
C GLY A 312 -12.53 3.74 -1.91
N TYR A 313 -12.18 4.93 -2.39
CA TYR A 313 -12.97 5.63 -3.40
C TYR A 313 -13.00 4.88 -4.74
N SER A 314 -14.13 5.02 -5.46
CA SER A 314 -14.22 4.63 -6.86
C SER A 314 -13.34 5.51 -7.75
N GLY A 315 -12.86 4.95 -8.86
CA GLY A 315 -12.08 5.70 -9.83
C GLY A 315 -12.86 6.82 -10.52
N GLU A 316 -12.13 7.75 -11.12
CA GLU A 316 -12.73 8.87 -11.85
C GLU A 316 -13.42 8.42 -13.15
N ALA A 317 -14.54 9.06 -13.45
CA ALA A 317 -15.22 8.89 -14.71
C ALA A 317 -14.49 9.64 -15.84
N ALA A 318 -14.63 9.12 -17.06
CA ALA A 318 -14.03 9.69 -18.25
C ALA A 318 -15.11 10.08 -19.28
N TYR A 319 -14.69 10.83 -20.31
CA TYR A 319 -15.56 11.33 -21.38
C TYR A 319 -15.35 10.58 -22.70
#